data_AF-A0A6P6X466-F1
#
_entry.id   AF-A0A6P6X466-F1
#
_cell.length_a   1.000
_cell.length_b   1.000
_cell.length_c   1.000
_cell.angle_alpha   90.00
_cell.angle_beta   90.00
_cell.angle_gamma   90.00
#
_symmetry.space_group_name_H-M   'P 1'
#
loop_
_entity.id
_entity.type
_entity.pdbx_description
1 polymer ?
#
loop_
_entity_poly.entity_id
_entity_poly.type
_entity_poly.pdbx_seq_one_letter_code
_entity_poly.pdbx_strand_id
1 'polypeptide(L)' 'MGYDIPAGAAVMVNAWAIARDPLLGISLQNFSQRGFNSELIPFGAGRRGCPGTTFVVAVNKLALAKLFSCRISLSWM' A
#
# COMPACT_ATOMS: atom_id res chain seq x y z
N MET A 1 6.72 4.65 24.80
CA MET A 1 7.55 5.87 24.79
C MET A 1 6.86 6.88 23.89
N GLY A 2 6.37 7.99 24.44
CA GLY A 2 5.74 9.07 23.67
C GLY A 2 6.69 10.26 23.53
N TYR A 3 6.50 11.07 22.49
CA TYR A 3 7.16 12.36 22.35
C TYR A 3 6.23 13.46 22.84
N ASP A 4 6.76 14.40 23.64
CA ASP A 4 6.03 15.61 24.00
C ASP A 4 6.05 16.59 22.82
N ILE A 5 4.91 16.72 22.16
CA ILE A 5 4.73 17.59 21.00
C ILE A 5 3.97 18.83 21.47
N PRO A 6 4.54 20.04 21.33
CA PRO A 6 3.86 21.26 21.76
C PRO A 6 2.61 21.54 20.93
N ALA A 7 1.61 22.18 21.54
CA ALA A 7 0.37 22.53 20.87
C ALA A 7 0.63 23.43 19.65
N GLY A 8 0.00 23.10 18.51
CA GLY A 8 0.17 23.84 17.26
C GLY A 8 1.39 23.40 16.43
N ALA A 9 2.21 22.46 16.90
CA ALA A 9 3.30 21.92 16.10
C ALA A 9 2.77 21.15 14.88
N ALA A 10 3.38 21.38 13.71
CA ALA A 10 3.14 20.58 12.52
C ALA A 10 3.88 19.24 12.64
N VAL A 11 3.15 18.14 12.44
CA VAL A 11 3.73 16.79 12.46
C VAL A 11 3.57 16.17 11.09
N MET A 12 4.68 15.68 10.53
CA MET A 12 4.69 14.97 9.26
C MET A 12 4.90 13.48 9.50
N VAL A 13 4.05 12.65 8.90
CA VAL A 13 4.15 11.19 8.99
C VAL A 13 5.02 10.68 7.84
N ASN A 14 6.15 10.06 8.17
CA ASN A 14 7.03 9.44 7.17
C ASN A 14 6.54 8.02 6.83
N ALA A 15 5.54 7.94 5.95
CA ALA A 15 4.97 6.67 5.50
C ALA A 15 6.01 5.76 4.81
N TRP A 16 7.04 6.35 4.18
CA TRP A 16 8.10 5.63 3.46
C TRP A 16 9.08 4.92 4.39
N ALA A 17 9.41 5.53 5.52
CA ALA A 17 10.20 4.88 6.57
C ALA A 17 9.39 3.77 7.24
N ILE A 18 8.12 4.02 7.58
CA ILE A 18 7.23 3.03 8.20
C ILE A 18 7.09 1.79 7.32
N ALA A 19 6.81 1.96 6.02
CA ALA A 19 6.62 0.83 5.09
C ALA A 19 7.86 -0.07 4.91
N ARG A 20 9.04 0.34 5.41
CA ARG A 20 10.31 -0.39 5.29
C ARG A 20 10.97 -0.64 6.63
N ASP A 21 10.21 -0.47 7.72
CA ASP A 21 10.69 -0.79 9.05
C ASP A 21 10.86 -2.32 9.16
N PRO A 22 12.08 -2.83 9.41
CA PRO A 22 12.34 -4.25 9.54
C PRO A 22 11.54 -4.91 10.68
N LEU A 23 11.09 -4.13 11.67
CA LEU A 23 10.31 -4.62 12.80
C LEU A 23 8.88 -5.04 12.42
N LEU A 24 8.33 -4.51 11.32
CA LEU A 24 6.99 -4.87 10.86
C LEU A 24 6.94 -6.25 10.19
N GLY A 25 8.09 -6.91 9.96
CA GLY A 25 8.13 -8.23 9.34
C GLY A 25 7.58 -8.28 7.89
N ILE A 26 7.32 -7.12 7.28
CA ILE A 26 6.81 -7.01 5.91
C ILE A 26 8.00 -7.21 4.97
N SER A 27 8.13 -8.42 4.44
CA SER A 27 9.01 -8.64 3.28
C SER A 27 8.42 -7.92 2.07
N LEU A 28 9.11 -6.89 1.58
CA LEU A 28 8.79 -6.22 0.31
C LEU A 28 8.76 -7.19 -0.90
N GLN A 29 9.33 -8.39 -0.74
CA GLN A 29 9.29 -9.46 -1.74
C GLN A 29 8.03 -10.33 -1.65
N ASN A 30 7.39 -10.42 -0.48
CA ASN A 30 6.24 -11.28 -0.24
C ASN A 30 4.99 -10.44 0.01
N PHE A 31 4.50 -9.76 -1.03
CA PHE A 31 3.16 -9.17 -1.04
C PHE A 31 2.10 -10.29 -1.03
N SER A 32 1.83 -10.85 0.15
CA SER A 32 0.67 -11.72 0.36
C SER A 32 -0.58 -10.91 0.06
N GLN A 33 -1.33 -11.27 -0.98
CA GLN A 33 -2.60 -10.63 -1.38
C GLN A 33 -3.73 -10.88 -0.38
N ARG A 34 -3.44 -11.47 0.79
CA ARG A 34 -4.43 -11.63 1.85
C ARG A 34 -4.73 -10.24 2.39
N GLY A 35 -6.01 -9.90 2.36
CA GLY A 35 -6.53 -8.54 2.38
C GLY A 35 -5.86 -7.63 3.40
N PHE A 36 -5.57 -6.40 2.96
CA PHE A 36 -5.34 -5.24 3.81
C PHE A 36 -4.52 -5.57 5.07
N ASN A 37 -3.26 -5.98 4.90
CA ASN A 37 -2.32 -6.02 6.03
C ASN A 37 -2.35 -4.64 6.69
N SER A 38 -2.94 -4.55 7.89
CA SER A 38 -3.24 -3.30 8.57
C SER A 38 -2.00 -2.50 8.98
N GLU A 39 -0.81 -3.10 8.87
CA GLU A 39 0.48 -2.41 9.05
C GLU A 39 0.88 -1.53 7.86
N LEU A 40 0.41 -1.85 6.65
CA LEU A 40 0.75 -1.05 5.46
C LEU A 40 -0.27 0.08 5.29
N ILE A 41 0.24 1.31 5.17
CA ILE A 41 -0.56 2.53 5.00
C ILE A 41 -0.30 3.23 3.64
N PRO A 42 -0.30 2.51 2.49
CA PRO A 42 0.10 3.06 1.19
C PRO A 42 -0.85 4.17 0.72
N PHE A 43 -2.09 4.17 1.21
CA PHE A 43 -3.10 5.17 0.92
C PHE A 43 -3.50 5.97 2.17
N GLY A 44 -2.64 5.98 3.21
CA GLY A 44 -2.97 6.51 4.53
C GLY A 44 -3.84 5.55 5.35
N ALA A 45 -4.21 5.98 6.56
CA ALA A 45 -5.00 5.19 7.51
C ALA A 45 -5.96 6.05 8.32
N GLY A 46 -6.91 5.39 8.99
CA GLY A 46 -7.92 6.03 9.83
C GLY A 46 -8.86 6.95 9.05
N ARG A 47 -9.35 8.01 9.71
CA ARG A 47 -10.35 8.94 9.13
C ARG A 47 -9.83 9.80 7.98
N ARG A 48 -8.51 9.84 7.76
CA ARG A 48 -7.85 10.62 6.69
C ARG A 48 -7.27 9.72 5.59
N GLY A 49 -7.63 8.43 5.56
CA GLY A 49 -7.26 7.55 4.47
C GLY A 49 -7.83 8.02 3.12
N CYS A 50 -7.13 7.71 2.03
CA CYS A 50 -7.55 8.09 0.68
C CYS A 50 -8.92 7.46 0.35
N PRO A 51 -9.95 8.26 0.02
CA PRO A 51 -11.25 7.73 -0.37
C PRO A 51 -11.19 6.95 -1.69
N GLY A 52 -10.18 7.18 -2.53
CA GLY A 52 -9.97 6.50 -3.81
C GLY A 52 -9.30 5.11 -3.72
N THR A 53 -9.08 4.58 -2.51
CA THR A 53 -8.38 3.30 -2.31
C THR A 53 -9.06 2.15 -3.06
N THR A 54 -10.39 2.07 -3.03
CA THR A 54 -11.15 1.02 -3.74
C THR A 54 -11.06 1.19 -5.26
N PHE A 55 -11.09 2.43 -5.73
CA PHE A 55 -10.98 2.77 -7.15
C PHE A 55 -9.63 2.36 -7.72
N VAL A 56 -8.52 2.75 -7.10
CA VAL A 56 -7.17 2.41 -7.59
C VAL A 56 -6.92 0.90 -7.56
N VAL A 57 -7.45 0.18 -6.56
CA VAL A 57 -7.37 -1.29 -6.53
C VAL A 57 -8.10 -1.90 -7.73
N ALA A 58 -9.28 -1.40 -8.10
CA ALA A 58 -10.01 -1.87 -9.27
C ALA A 58 -9.27 -1.56 -10.59
N VAL A 59 -8.77 -0.33 -10.73
CA VAL A 59 -8.01 0.10 -11.92
C VAL A 59 -6.73 -0.70 -12.08
N ASN A 60 -5.96 -0.93 -11.01
CA ASN A 60 -4.73 -1.73 -11.07
C ASN A 60 -5.02 -3.17 -11.47
N LYS A 61 -6.08 -3.79 -10.93
CA LYS A 61 -6.50 -5.14 -11.36
C LYS A 61 -6.80 -5.19 -12.85
N LEU A 62 -7.56 -4.22 -13.37
CA LEU A 62 -7.90 -4.13 -14.79
C LEU A 62 -6.65 -3.91 -15.65
N ALA A 63 -5.77 -2.99 -15.26
CA ALA A 63 -4.53 -2.70 -15.97
C ALA A 63 -3.63 -3.95 -16.05
N LEU A 64 -3.43 -4.63 -14.93
CA LEU A 64 -2.66 -5.88 -14.90
C LEU A 64 -3.31 -6.97 -15.75
N ALA A 65 -4.64 -7.14 -15.66
CA ALA A 65 -5.35 -8.10 -16.50
C ALA A 65 -5.12 -7.81 -18.00
N LYS A 66 -5.16 -6.54 -18.41
CA LYS A 66 -4.87 -6.16 -19.80
C LYS A 66 -3.42 -6.44 -20.20
N LEU A 67 -2.46 -6.07 -19.35
CA LEU A 67 -1.03 -6.30 -19.60
C LEU A 67 -0.70 -7.79 -19.77
N PHE A 68 -1.31 -8.67 -18.95
CA PHE A 68 -1.04 -10.11 -19.01
C PHE A 68 -1.95 -10.88 -19.98
N SER A 69 -3.11 -10.33 -20.35
CA SER A 69 -4.07 -11.01 -21.24
C SER A 69 -3.52 -11.32 -22.64
N CYS A 70 -2.64 -10.47 -23.18
CA CYS A 70 -2.05 -10.69 -24.50
C CYS A 70 -0.85 -11.67 -24.46
N ARG A 71 -0.10 -11.71 -23.35
CA ARG A 71 1.08 -12.58 -23.24
C ARG A 71 0.73 -14.06 -23.07
N ILE A 72 -0.42 -14.38 -22.46
CA ILE A 72 -0.89 -15.76 -22.35
C ILE A 72 -1.31 -16.29 -23.74
N SER A 73 -1.93 -15.48 -24.61
CA SER A 73 -2.30 -15.95 -25.95
C SER A 73 -1.10 -16.33 -26.85
N LEU A 74 0.07 -15.72 -26.64
CA LEU A 74 1.27 -15.95 -27.46
C LEU A 74 2.25 -16.98 -26.86
N SER A 75 2.06 -17.37 -25.60
CA SER A 75 2.91 -18.38 -24.93
C SER A 75 2.33 -19.80 -25.01
N TRP A 76 1.08 -19.94 -25.46
CA TRP A 76 0.36 -21.22 -25.64
C TRP A 76 0.01 -21.48 -27.12
N MET A 77 0.69 -20.81 -28.05
CA MET A 77 0.75 -21.10 -29.48
C MET A 77 2.16 -21.50 -29.87
#